data_AF-A0A2A2HV29-F1
#
_entry.id   AF-A0A2A2HV29-F1
#
_cell.length_a   1.000
_cell.length_b   1.000
_cell.length_c   1.000
_cell.angle_alpha   90.00
_cell.angle_beta   90.00
_cell.angle_gamma   90.00
#
_symmetry.space_group_name_H-M   'P 1'
#
loop_
_entity.id
_entity.type
_entity.pdbx_description
1 polymer ?
#
loop_
_entity_poly.entity_id
_entity_poly.type
_entity_poly.pdbx_seq_one_letter_code
_entity_poly.pdbx_strand_id
1 'polypeptide(L)'
;MVSVSKRWILDNVQMLYCTSGVLDLEDIKDFEEPKEGFETNLGHNEKLEIEKGERRETFHIFIPGGFGWAEAFPFTAHPEETSEH
;
A
#
# COMPACT_ATOMS: atom_id res chain seq x y z
N MET A 1 -2.76 9.22 -11.46
CA MET A 1 -3.26 8.80 -10.14
C MET A 1 -4.31 7.73 -10.36
N VAL A 2 -4.20 6.63 -9.62
CA VAL A 2 -5.11 5.49 -9.69
C VAL A 2 -5.63 5.19 -8.30
N SER A 3 -6.85 4.68 -8.21
CA SER A 3 -7.39 4.18 -6.96
C SER A 3 -7.16 2.68 -6.84
N VAL A 4 -7.04 2.21 -5.61
CA VAL A 4 -6.84 0.79 -5.28
C VAL A 4 -7.94 0.33 -4.34
N SER A 5 -8.37 -0.92 -4.47
CA SER A 5 -9.38 -1.48 -3.58
C SER A 5 -8.78 -1.87 -2.23
N LYS A 6 -9.63 -2.07 -1.23
CA LYS A 6 -9.21 -2.65 0.05
C LYS A 6 -8.43 -3.95 -0.14
N ARG A 7 -8.96 -4.84 -1.00
CA ARG A 7 -8.33 -6.12 -1.30
C ARG A 7 -6.95 -5.95 -1.92
N TRP A 8 -6.81 -4.98 -2.82
CA TRP A 8 -5.53 -4.69 -3.45
C TRP A 8 -4.48 -4.27 -2.42
N ILE A 9 -4.84 -3.42 -1.45
CA ILE A 9 -3.92 -3.01 -0.38
C ILE A 9 -3.45 -4.24 0.41
N LEU A 10 -4.38 -5.10 0.84
CA LEU A 10 -4.06 -6.30 1.62
C LEU A 10 -3.17 -7.30 0.87
N ASP A 11 -3.29 -7.38 -0.45
CA ASP A 11 -2.54 -8.32 -1.28
C ASP A 11 -1.15 -7.77 -1.68
N ASN A 12 -0.96 -6.44 -1.72
CA ASN A 12 0.20 -5.82 -2.35
C ASN A 12 0.99 -4.86 -1.47
N VAL A 13 0.50 -4.54 -0.27
CA VAL A 13 1.17 -3.65 0.68
C VAL A 13 1.56 -4.46 1.91
N GLN A 14 2.81 -4.34 2.33
CA GLN A 14 3.34 -4.96 3.54
C GLN A 14 3.04 -4.13 4.79
N MET A 15 3.12 -2.80 4.67
CA MET A 15 2.99 -1.87 5.79
C MET A 15 2.44 -0.53 5.32
N LEU A 16 1.65 0.09 6.19
CA LEU A 16 1.25 1.50 6.07
C LEU A 16 1.80 2.30 7.24
N TYR A 17 2.37 3.46 6.92
CA TYR A 17 2.87 4.41 7.90
C TYR A 17 2.17 5.75 7.71
N CYS A 18 1.42 6.17 8.72
CA CYS A 18 0.74 7.45 8.76
C CYS A 18 1.39 8.37 9.79
N THR A 19 0.99 9.63 9.85
CA THR A 19 1.54 10.60 10.81
C THR A 19 1.34 10.20 12.28
N SER A 20 0.34 9.35 12.55
CA SER A 20 0.08 8.77 13.88
C SER A 20 0.85 7.48 14.18
N GLY A 21 1.64 6.97 13.24
CA GLY A 21 2.46 5.77 13.39
C GLY A 21 2.15 4.69 12.34
N VAL A 22 2.56 3.45 12.64
CA VAL A 22 2.24 2.29 11.80
C VAL A 22 0.74 2.02 11.89
N LEU A 23 0.07 1.92 10.75
CA LEU A 23 -1.30 1.46 10.63
C LEU A 23 -1.27 -0.04 10.33
N ASP A 24 -1.89 -0.85 11.18
CA ASP A 24 -2.00 -2.28 10.92
C ASP A 24 -2.92 -2.49 9.71
N LEU A 25 -2.52 -3.37 8.80
CA LEU A 25 -3.35 -3.73 7.64
C LEU A 25 -4.60 -4.49 8.06
N GLU A 26 -4.61 -5.11 9.24
CA GLU A 26 -5.83 -5.67 9.83
C GLU A 26 -6.88 -4.58 10.06
N ASP A 27 -6.47 -3.39 10.52
CA ASP A 27 -7.38 -2.25 10.78
C ASP A 27 -8.07 -1.75 9.49
N ILE A 28 -7.41 -1.90 8.33
CA ILE A 28 -8.00 -1.54 7.04
C ILE A 28 -9.23 -2.39 6.70
N LYS A 29 -9.34 -3.61 7.25
CA LYS A 29 -10.51 -4.46 7.03
C LYS A 29 -11.79 -3.81 7.56
N ASP A 30 -11.68 -3.05 8.65
CA ASP A 30 -12.80 -2.38 9.30
C ASP A 30 -13.17 -1.02 8.66
N PHE A 31 -12.33 -0.49 7.77
CA PHE A 31 -12.60 0.81 7.15
C PHE A 31 -13.69 0.71 6.10
N GLU A 32 -14.56 1.71 6.02
CA GLU A 32 -15.47 1.83 4.89
C GLU A 32 -14.64 2.10 3.62
N GLU A 33 -14.74 1.21 2.63
CA GLU A 33 -14.07 1.38 1.36
C GLU A 33 -14.77 2.50 0.57
N PRO A 34 -14.05 3.55 0.14
CA PRO A 34 -14.64 4.57 -0.71
C PRO A 34 -15.18 3.96 -2.00
N LYS A 35 -16.26 4.52 -2.56
CA LYS A 35 -16.89 3.99 -3.80
C LYS A 35 -15.92 3.84 -4.97
N GLU A 36 -14.96 4.77 -5.07
CA GLU A 36 -13.95 4.79 -6.13
C GLU A 36 -12.65 4.08 -5.70
N GLY A 37 -12.58 3.49 -4.50
CA GLY A 37 -11.39 2.95 -3.88
C GLY A 37 -10.54 3.99 -3.15
N PHE A 38 -9.41 3.54 -2.59
CA PHE A 38 -8.43 4.38 -1.91
C PHE A 38 -7.53 5.07 -2.94
N GLU A 39 -7.45 6.39 -2.88
CA GLU A 39 -6.64 7.18 -3.80
C GLU A 39 -5.14 6.91 -3.58
N THR A 40 -4.37 6.89 -4.66
CA THR A 40 -2.91 6.74 -4.60
C THR A 40 -2.20 7.79 -5.44
N ASN A 41 -0.94 8.07 -5.10
CA ASN A 41 -0.07 8.89 -5.95
C ASN A 41 0.48 8.13 -7.18
N LEU A 42 0.10 6.85 -7.38
CA LEU A 42 0.63 6.01 -8.44
C LEU A 42 0.05 6.36 -9.82
N GLY A 43 0.88 6.13 -10.84
CA GLY A 43 0.47 5.93 -12.22
C GLY A 43 -0.07 4.52 -12.46
N HIS A 44 -0.72 4.33 -13.61
CA HIS A 44 -1.25 3.02 -13.99
C HIS A 44 -0.14 1.96 -14.11
N ASN A 45 1.00 2.32 -14.71
CA ASN A 45 2.12 1.38 -14.87
C ASN A 45 2.76 1.01 -13.52
N GLU A 46 2.93 1.98 -12.61
CA GLU A 46 3.54 1.75 -11.30
C GLU A 46 2.66 0.81 -10.45
N LYS A 47 1.33 0.94 -10.54
CA LYS A 47 0.39 -0.02 -9.93
C LYS A 47 0.58 -1.43 -10.47
N LEU A 48 0.79 -1.59 -11.79
CA LEU A 48 1.04 -2.90 -12.40
C LEU A 48 2.39 -3.50 -11.96
N GLU A 49 3.43 -2.68 -11.79
CA GLU A 49 4.73 -3.13 -11.27
C GLU A 49 4.61 -3.65 -9.82
N ILE A 50 3.80 -2.99 -8.99
CA ILE A 50 3.51 -3.44 -7.62
C ILE A 50 2.75 -4.77 -7.62
N GLU A 51 1.73 -4.92 -8.48
CA GLU A 51 0.96 -6.17 -8.60
C GLU A 51 1.82 -7.38 -9.01
N LYS A 52 2.92 -7.13 -9.71
CA LYS A 52 3.91 -8.15 -10.11
C LYS A 52 5.03 -8.34 -9.08
N GLY A 53 5.05 -7.52 -8.02
CA GLY A 53 6.14 -7.49 -7.04
C GLY A 53 7.48 -6.98 -7.60
N GLU A 54 7.45 -6.22 -8.70
CA GLU A 54 8.63 -5.68 -9.39
C GLU A 54 9.10 -4.34 -8.79
N ARG A 55 8.18 -3.59 -8.14
CA ARG A 55 8.47 -2.27 -7.56
C ARG A 55 8.83 -2.36 -6.08
N ARG A 56 9.91 -1.68 -5.69
CA ARG A 56 10.38 -1.58 -4.29
C ARG A 56 10.15 -0.21 -3.66
N GLU A 57 9.92 0.82 -4.48
CA GLU A 57 9.77 2.19 -4.01
C GLU A 57 8.46 2.38 -3.24
N THR A 58 8.52 3.12 -2.13
CA THR A 58 7.33 3.49 -1.37
C THR A 58 6.45 4.44 -2.19
N PHE A 59 5.16 4.39 -1.89
CA PHE A 59 4.16 5.24 -2.51
C PHE A 59 3.16 5.70 -1.46
N HIS A 60 2.19 6.53 -1.83
CA HIS A 60 1.23 7.07 -0.88
C HIS A 60 -0.18 6.59 -1.18
N ILE A 61 -0.91 6.21 -0.13
CA ILE A 61 -2.33 5.88 -0.17
C ILE A 61 -3.07 6.85 0.74
N PHE A 62 -4.17 7.43 0.26
CA PHE A 62 -5.02 8.26 1.08
C PHE A 62 -5.95 7.40 1.94
N ILE A 63 -5.78 7.48 3.24
CA ILE A 63 -6.55 6.74 4.24
C ILE A 63 -7.61 7.67 4.87
N PRO A 64 -8.92 7.39 4.68
CA PRO A 64 -10.01 8.20 5.22
C PRO A 64 -10.10 8.06 6.75
N GLY A 65 -10.90 8.91 7.41
CA GLY A 65 -11.09 8.83 8.87
C GLY A 65 -10.06 9.62 9.69
N GLY A 66 -9.33 10.55 9.06
CA GLY A 66 -8.39 11.44 9.73
C GLY A 66 -6.92 11.01 9.67
N PHE A 67 -6.62 9.86 9.07
CA PHE A 67 -5.24 9.37 8.89
C PHE A 67 -4.49 10.08 7.75
N GLY A 68 -5.21 10.51 6.70
CA GLY A 68 -4.64 11.26 5.59
C GLY A 68 -3.75 10.41 4.68
N TRP A 69 -2.74 11.02 4.06
CA TRP A 69 -1.79 10.29 3.23
C TRP A 69 -0.86 9.43 4.08
N ALA A 70 -0.95 8.11 3.90
CA ALA A 70 -0.05 7.15 4.49
C ALA A 70 0.99 6.70 3.46
N GLU A 71 2.24 6.55 3.90
CA GLU A 71 3.29 5.88 3.14
C GLU A 71 3.03 4.37 3.12
N ALA A 72 3.06 3.79 1.94
CA ALA A 72 2.80 2.38 1.66
C ALA A 72 4.06 1.69 1.17
N PHE A 73 4.39 0.59 1.82
CA PHE A 73 5.53 -0.25 1.50
C PHE A 73 5.03 -1.45 0.67
N PRO A 74 5.38 -1.57 -0.62
CA PRO A 74 4.91 -2.66 -1.45
C PRO A 74 5.49 -4.01 -1.01
N PHE A 75 4.74 -5.09 -1.19
CA PHE A 75 5.30 -6.44 -1.11
C PHE A 75 6.30 -6.66 -2.24
N THR A 76 7.52 -7.06 -1.90
CA THR A 76 8.52 -7.46 -2.90
C THR A 76 8.49 -8.97 -3.09
N ALA A 77 8.29 -9.44 -4.32
CA ALA A 77 8.24 -10.88 -4.64
C ALA A 77 9.58 -11.61 -4.37
N HIS A 78 10.66 -10.85 -4.16
CA HIS A 78 11.94 -11.38 -3.72
C HIS A 78 12.17 -10.93 -2.27
N PRO A 79 12.11 -11.82 -1.28
CA PRO A 79 12.90 -11.58 -0.09
C PRO A 79 14.34 -11.45 -0.59
N GLU A 80 15.03 -10.37 -0.25
CA GLU A 80 16.49 -10.40 -0.29
C GLU A 80 16.86 -11.63 0.53
N GLU A 81 17.43 -12.67 -0.12
CA GLU A 81 18.14 -13.70 0.60
C GLU A 81 19.11 -12.93 1.49
N THR A 82 18.86 -12.93 2.80
CA THR A 82 19.84 -12.52 3.79
C THR A 82 21.04 -13.41 3.53
N SER A 83 21.99 -12.89 2.74
CA SER A 83 23.30 -13.47 2.58
C SER A 83 23.96 -13.31 3.94
N GLU A 84 23.74 -14.31 4.80
CA GLU A 84 24.49 -14.49 6.03
C GLU A 84 25.96 -14.58 5.64
N HIS A 85 26.73 -13.54 5.96
CA HIS A 85 28.19 -13.53 5.89
C HIS A 85 28.77 -13.56 7.30
#